data_AF-A0A957PVY0-F1
#
_entry.id   AF-A0A957PVY0-F1
#
_cell.length_a   1.000
_cell.length_b   1.000
_cell.length_c   1.000
_cell.angle_alpha   90.00
_cell.angle_beta   90.00
_cell.angle_gamma   90.00
#
_symmetry.space_group_name_H-M   'P 1'
#
loop_
_entity.id
_entity.type
_entity.pdbx_description
1 polymer ?
#
loop_
_entity_poly.entity_id
_entity_poly.type
_entity_poly.pdbx_seq_one_letter_code
_entity_poly.pdbx_strand_id
1 'polypeptide(L)'
;MNRLWIRLSIIIGGMGLIFALLPLITFLVITWGHNLDLFDGRTSPAAIEQPAATPSVNSRDGATGTGTTEPAPRPPRGRFDPWRDIPENMLRSFVLASFFGIIGGVVASRVLSAPITKLADAVQAIGAGDLSTRVDIGEHSREIDELTAAFNKMAADLEHAAELRNNLMADVSHELRTPLTVLEGNLRAALDHVYELDDEQIANLYEQTRHLIRLVNELRELALAEAAQLPLDEDPVNLTDLIHETVAVFEPLAEEKGIRLEAAVQERLSPVRGDRSRLRQVLHNLLA
;
A
#
# COMPACT_ATOMS: atom_id res chain seq x y z
N MET A 1 18.96 -10.81 1.38
CA MET A 1 17.85 -11.34 0.56
C MET A 1 17.86 -10.82 -0.89
N ASN A 2 19.04 -10.56 -1.51
CA ASN A 2 19.13 -9.77 -2.75
C ASN A 2 19.57 -10.55 -4.01
N ARG A 3 20.04 -11.80 -3.86
CA ARG A 3 20.55 -12.60 -5.00
C ARG A 3 19.49 -13.46 -5.69
N LEU A 4 18.36 -13.75 -5.02
CA LEU A 4 17.26 -14.50 -5.63
C LEU A 4 16.44 -13.64 -6.59
N TRP A 5 16.19 -12.37 -6.24
CA TRP A 5 15.40 -11.45 -7.06
C TRP A 5 16.10 -11.02 -8.34
N ILE A 6 17.42 -10.80 -8.31
CA ILE A 6 18.21 -10.51 -9.51
C ILE A 6 18.22 -11.73 -10.46
N ARG A 7 18.35 -12.95 -9.91
CA ARG A 7 18.27 -14.18 -10.72
C ARG A 7 16.86 -14.39 -11.29
N LEU A 8 15.82 -14.09 -10.54
CA LEU A 8 14.44 -14.20 -11.01
C LEU A 8 14.12 -13.16 -12.10
N SER A 9 14.62 -11.92 -11.98
CA SER A 9 14.47 -10.88 -12.99
C SER A 9 15.21 -11.21 -14.29
N ILE A 10 16.40 -11.83 -14.22
CA ILE A 10 17.14 -12.30 -15.40
C ILE A 10 16.42 -13.49 -16.07
N ILE A 11 15.80 -14.39 -15.30
CA ILE A 11 15.05 -15.53 -15.85
C ILE A 11 13.73 -15.05 -16.50
N ILE A 12 13.00 -14.13 -15.87
CA ILE A 12 11.75 -13.57 -16.42
C ILE A 12 12.03 -12.68 -17.64
N GLY A 13 13.10 -11.88 -17.60
CA GLY A 13 13.56 -11.08 -18.75
C GLY A 13 14.08 -11.95 -19.91
N GLY A 14 14.80 -13.04 -19.60
CA GLY A 14 15.29 -13.99 -20.60
C GLY A 14 14.17 -14.81 -21.27
N MET A 15 13.12 -15.15 -20.52
CA MET A 15 11.96 -15.87 -21.06
C MET A 15 11.15 -15.00 -22.03
N GLY A 16 11.06 -13.69 -21.77
CA GLY A 16 10.47 -12.72 -22.71
C GLY A 16 11.20 -12.66 -24.06
N LEU A 17 12.53 -12.79 -24.06
CA LEU A 17 13.33 -12.79 -25.30
C LEU A 17 13.08 -14.05 -26.16
N ILE A 18 12.90 -15.20 -25.51
CA ILE A 18 12.60 -16.48 -26.19
C ILE A 18 11.21 -16.43 -26.83
N PHE A 19 10.21 -15.89 -26.14
CA PHE A 19 8.86 -15.71 -26.70
C PHE A 19 8.79 -14.60 -27.76
N ALA A 20 9.62 -13.56 -27.66
CA ALA A 20 9.72 -12.51 -28.68
C ALA A 20 10.36 -13.00 -30.00
N LEU A 21 11.26 -13.99 -29.95
CA LEU A 21 11.92 -14.56 -31.12
C LEU A 21 11.14 -15.71 -31.76
N LEU A 22 10.21 -16.34 -31.04
CA LEU A 22 9.37 -17.43 -31.55
C LEU A 22 8.62 -17.10 -32.86
N PRO A 23 8.00 -15.91 -33.03
CA PRO A 23 7.36 -15.55 -34.29
C PRO A 23 8.37 -15.27 -35.42
N LEU A 24 9.56 -14.77 -35.11
CA LEU A 24 10.65 -14.60 -36.10
C LEU A 24 11.14 -15.96 -36.59
N ILE A 25 11.32 -16.92 -35.68
CA ILE A 25 11.73 -18.30 -36.00
C ILE A 25 10.65 -18.99 -36.82
N THR A 26 9.38 -18.84 -36.45
CA THR A 26 8.25 -19.41 -37.20
C THR A 26 8.16 -18.80 -38.61
N PHE A 27 8.35 -17.47 -38.74
CA PHE A 27 8.41 -16.80 -40.04
C PHE A 27 9.60 -17.28 -40.89
N LEU A 28 10.77 -17.48 -40.29
CA LEU A 28 11.98 -17.94 -40.97
C LEU A 28 11.85 -19.40 -41.43
N VAL A 29 11.26 -20.27 -40.61
CA VAL A 29 10.97 -21.67 -40.96
C VAL A 29 9.96 -21.77 -42.11
N ILE A 30 8.91 -20.96 -42.11
CA ILE A 30 7.88 -20.96 -43.16
C ILE A 30 8.42 -20.36 -44.47
N THR A 31 9.17 -19.26 -44.39
CA THR A 31 9.75 -18.59 -45.56
C THR A 31 10.85 -19.43 -46.21
N TRP A 32 11.65 -20.17 -45.42
CA TRP A 32 12.72 -21.03 -45.95
C TRP A 32 12.20 -22.39 -46.41
N GLY A 33 11.14 -22.92 -45.79
CA GLY A 33 10.53 -24.20 -46.16
C GLY A 33 9.96 -24.24 -47.59
N HIS A 34 9.54 -23.10 -48.13
CA HIS A 34 9.00 -23.02 -49.49
C HIS A 34 10.07 -23.11 -50.60
N ASN A 35 11.37 -23.01 -50.26
CA ASN A 35 12.48 -23.05 -51.23
C ASN A 35 13.09 -24.46 -51.41
N LEU A 36 12.67 -25.45 -50.61
CA LEU A 36 13.18 -26.83 -50.70
C LEU A 36 12.54 -27.70 -51.80
N ASP A 37 11.51 -27.22 -52.49
CA ASP A 37 10.87 -27.95 -53.61
C ASP A 37 11.73 -27.99 -54.90
N LEU A 38 12.90 -27.32 -54.91
CA LEU A 38 13.83 -27.28 -56.03
C LEU A 38 14.79 -28.49 -56.11
N PHE A 39 14.67 -29.49 -55.22
CA PHE A 39 15.58 -30.66 -55.16
C PHE A 39 14.95 -32.04 -55.38
N ASP A 40 13.66 -32.16 -55.75
CA ASP A 40 13.10 -33.48 -56.11
C ASP A 40 13.41 -33.84 -57.57
N GLY A 41 14.68 -34.19 -57.81
CA GLY A 41 15.17 -34.71 -59.07
C GLY A 41 14.67 -36.13 -59.33
N ARG A 42 13.58 -36.29 -60.09
CA ARG A 42 13.23 -37.57 -60.70
C ARG A 42 13.86 -37.70 -62.09
N THR A 43 15.02 -38.34 -62.12
CA THR A 43 15.52 -39.04 -63.30
C THR A 43 14.87 -40.43 -63.37
N SER A 44 14.25 -40.73 -64.53
CA SER A 44 14.14 -42.00 -65.30
C SER A 44 14.50 -43.37 -64.67
N PRO A 45 14.00 -44.53 -65.16
CA PRO A 45 14.01 -44.86 -66.59
C PRO A 45 12.86 -45.70 -67.17
N ALA A 46 12.92 -45.75 -68.50
CA ALA A 46 12.21 -46.58 -69.46
C ALA A 46 12.11 -48.07 -69.11
N ALA A 47 11.01 -48.69 -69.54
CA ALA A 47 10.93 -50.12 -69.86
C ALA A 47 9.94 -50.37 -71.02
N ILE A 48 10.50 -50.44 -72.24
CA ILE A 48 10.32 -51.48 -73.27
C ILE A 48 8.95 -51.65 -73.96
N GLU A 49 9.00 -51.43 -75.28
CA GLU A 49 8.04 -51.75 -76.35
C GLU A 49 7.68 -53.26 -76.46
N GLN A 50 6.51 -53.57 -77.01
CA GLN A 50 6.34 -54.45 -78.21
C GLN A 50 4.88 -54.37 -78.77
N PRO A 51 4.65 -54.70 -80.07
CA PRO A 51 3.72 -53.96 -80.93
C PRO A 51 2.54 -54.78 -81.53
N ALA A 52 1.58 -54.02 -82.08
CA ALA A 52 0.69 -54.26 -83.22
C ALA A 52 -0.03 -55.62 -83.43
N ALA A 53 -1.37 -55.57 -83.41
CA ALA A 53 -2.23 -56.23 -84.39
C ALA A 53 -3.62 -55.54 -84.48
N THR A 54 -4.05 -55.21 -85.69
CA THR A 54 -5.46 -55.01 -86.12
C THR A 54 -5.74 -56.03 -87.24
N PRO A 55 -6.92 -56.15 -87.89
CA PRO A 55 -8.26 -55.53 -87.69
C PRO A 55 -9.47 -56.50 -87.85
N SER A 56 -10.71 -56.02 -87.56
CA SER A 56 -11.97 -56.36 -88.29
C SER A 56 -13.14 -55.52 -87.72
N VAL A 57 -13.83 -54.62 -88.45
CA VAL A 57 -15.00 -54.82 -89.37
C VAL A 57 -16.17 -55.53 -88.62
N ASN A 58 -17.42 -55.06 -88.47
CA ASN A 58 -18.31 -54.26 -89.35
C ASN A 58 -19.56 -53.68 -88.61
N SER A 59 -20.09 -52.58 -89.16
CA SER A 59 -21.52 -52.25 -89.45
C SER A 59 -22.62 -52.06 -88.40
N ARG A 60 -23.14 -50.82 -88.42
CA ARG A 60 -24.52 -50.36 -88.75
C ARG A 60 -25.63 -50.25 -87.68
N ASP A 61 -26.39 -49.16 -87.90
CA ASP A 61 -27.74 -48.78 -87.45
C ASP A 61 -27.86 -48.30 -86.00
N GLY A 62 -28.58 -47.24 -85.63
CA GLY A 62 -29.54 -46.39 -86.32
C GLY A 62 -30.45 -45.79 -85.24
N ALA A 63 -30.45 -44.46 -85.15
CA ALA A 63 -31.52 -43.57 -84.68
C ALA A 63 -32.20 -43.74 -83.30
N THR A 64 -32.28 -42.57 -82.65
CA THR A 64 -33.37 -42.01 -81.83
C THR A 64 -33.53 -42.48 -80.38
N GLY A 65 -33.24 -41.52 -79.49
CA GLY A 65 -33.36 -41.64 -78.05
C GLY A 65 -34.76 -41.33 -77.51
N THR A 66 -34.93 -41.72 -76.26
CA THR A 66 -35.88 -41.12 -75.32
C THR A 66 -35.07 -40.76 -74.08
N GLY A 67 -34.79 -39.48 -73.91
CA GLY A 67 -33.98 -38.95 -72.83
C GLY A 67 -34.72 -39.02 -71.50
N THR A 68 -34.22 -39.86 -70.59
CA THR A 68 -34.35 -39.65 -69.15
C THR A 68 -33.20 -38.74 -68.74
N THR A 69 -33.47 -37.46 -68.47
CA THR A 69 -32.49 -36.54 -67.89
C THR A 69 -32.17 -36.97 -66.47
N GLU A 70 -31.15 -37.81 -66.34
CA GLU A 70 -30.49 -38.11 -65.08
C GLU A 70 -29.85 -36.82 -64.55
N PRO A 71 -30.17 -36.37 -63.31
CA PRO A 71 -29.60 -35.15 -62.78
C PRO A 71 -28.10 -35.33 -62.57
N ALA A 72 -27.31 -34.39 -63.10
CA ALA A 72 -25.86 -34.42 -63.06
C ALA A 72 -25.32 -34.70 -61.64
N PRO A 73 -24.24 -35.49 -61.51
CA PRO A 73 -23.62 -35.78 -60.21
C PRO A 73 -23.16 -34.47 -59.56
N ARG A 74 -23.59 -34.22 -58.31
CA ARG A 74 -23.11 -33.07 -57.55
C ARG A 74 -21.58 -33.18 -57.39
N PRO A 75 -20.81 -32.10 -57.58
CA PRO A 75 -19.38 -32.13 -57.35
C PRO A 75 -19.10 -32.52 -55.89
N PRO A 76 -18.00 -33.24 -55.62
CA PRO A 76 -17.62 -33.60 -54.26
C PRO A 76 -17.49 -32.32 -53.43
N ARG A 77 -18.16 -32.27 -52.27
CA ARG A 77 -17.94 -31.18 -51.31
C ARG A 77 -16.48 -31.22 -50.90
N GLY A 78 -15.70 -30.24 -51.32
CA GLY A 78 -14.31 -30.08 -50.87
C GLY A 78 -14.30 -30.10 -49.35
N ARG A 79 -13.53 -31.02 -48.76
CA ARG A 79 -13.28 -31.05 -47.33
C ARG A 79 -12.47 -29.80 -47.01
N PHE A 80 -13.09 -28.81 -46.39
CA PHE A 80 -12.39 -27.62 -45.90
C PHE A 80 -11.21 -28.09 -45.04
N ASP A 81 -9.98 -27.82 -45.49
CA ASP A 81 -8.77 -28.13 -44.76
C ASP A 81 -8.24 -26.83 -44.15
N PRO A 82 -8.65 -26.50 -42.90
CA PRO A 82 -8.36 -25.22 -42.28
C PRO A 82 -6.86 -24.91 -42.16
N TRP A 83 -6.02 -25.94 -42.21
CA TRP A 83 -4.58 -25.82 -42.02
C TRP A 83 -3.83 -25.43 -43.30
N ARG A 84 -4.43 -25.63 -44.47
CA ARG A 84 -3.78 -25.41 -45.76
C ARG A 84 -4.06 -24.01 -46.32
N ASP A 85 -5.21 -23.44 -45.98
CA ASP A 85 -5.70 -22.17 -46.53
C ASP A 85 -5.58 -20.99 -45.55
N ILE A 86 -4.72 -21.08 -44.51
CA ILE A 86 -4.50 -19.93 -43.61
C ILE A 86 -3.82 -18.82 -44.43
N PRO A 87 -4.50 -17.69 -44.67
CA PRO A 87 -3.92 -16.62 -45.46
C PRO A 87 -2.77 -15.99 -44.67
N GLU A 88 -1.66 -15.69 -45.35
CA GLU A 88 -0.42 -15.17 -44.75
C GLU A 88 -0.65 -13.91 -43.88
N ASN A 89 -1.68 -13.13 -44.21
CA ASN A 89 -2.12 -11.97 -43.45
C ASN A 89 -2.60 -12.30 -42.02
N MET A 90 -3.16 -13.49 -41.76
CA MET A 90 -3.57 -13.95 -40.43
C MET A 90 -2.37 -14.26 -39.55
N LEU A 91 -1.29 -14.80 -40.13
CA LEU A 91 -0.07 -15.04 -39.38
C LEU A 91 0.61 -13.71 -39.01
N ARG A 92 0.73 -12.77 -39.97
CA ARG A 92 1.31 -11.45 -39.72
C ARG A 92 0.53 -10.67 -38.65
N SER A 93 -0.80 -10.72 -38.68
CA SER A 93 -1.63 -10.05 -37.66
C SER A 93 -1.49 -10.70 -36.29
N PHE A 94 -1.37 -12.03 -36.21
CA PHE A 94 -1.12 -12.74 -34.94
C PHE A 94 0.22 -12.35 -34.31
N VAL A 95 1.28 -12.28 -35.13
CA VAL A 95 2.60 -11.85 -34.68
C VAL A 95 2.56 -10.40 -34.18
N LEU A 96 1.93 -9.50 -34.93
CA LEU A 96 1.81 -8.10 -34.57
C LEU A 96 1.00 -7.92 -33.28
N ALA A 97 -0.13 -8.62 -33.14
CA ALA A 97 -0.94 -8.61 -31.93
C ALA A 97 -0.17 -9.13 -30.71
N SER A 98 0.62 -10.20 -30.89
CA SER A 98 1.47 -10.75 -29.82
C SER A 98 2.55 -9.75 -29.41
N PHE A 99 3.20 -9.11 -30.37
CA PHE A 99 4.23 -8.10 -30.13
C PHE A 99 3.68 -6.91 -29.32
N PHE A 100 2.54 -6.35 -29.73
CA PHE A 100 1.90 -5.26 -29.00
C PHE A 100 1.36 -5.71 -27.63
N GLY A 101 0.86 -6.94 -27.51
CA GLY A 101 0.42 -7.51 -26.24
C GLY A 101 1.56 -7.63 -25.22
N ILE A 102 2.73 -8.09 -25.65
CA ILE A 102 3.92 -8.18 -24.80
C ILE A 102 4.40 -6.78 -24.39
N ILE A 103 4.50 -5.84 -25.35
CA ILE A 103 4.90 -4.47 -25.05
C ILE A 103 3.93 -3.82 -24.07
N GLY A 104 2.62 -3.93 -24.32
CA GLY A 104 1.57 -3.43 -23.45
C GLY A 104 1.65 -4.04 -22.05
N GLY A 105 1.85 -5.36 -21.95
CA GLY A 105 2.00 -6.05 -20.68
C GLY A 105 3.23 -5.60 -19.88
N VAL A 106 4.38 -5.42 -20.54
CA VAL A 106 5.61 -4.93 -19.89
C VAL A 106 5.46 -3.48 -19.43
N VAL A 107 4.87 -2.62 -20.26
CA VAL A 107 4.60 -1.21 -19.90
C VAL A 107 3.63 -1.15 -18.72
N ALA A 108 2.50 -1.84 -18.79
CA ALA A 108 1.52 -1.90 -17.71
C ALA A 108 2.13 -2.42 -16.40
N SER A 109 2.93 -3.49 -16.48
CA SER A 109 3.65 -4.03 -15.33
C SER A 109 4.56 -2.99 -14.66
N ARG A 110 5.31 -2.21 -15.44
CA ARG A 110 6.19 -1.16 -14.88
C ARG A 110 5.43 0.03 -14.33
N VAL A 111 4.36 0.47 -14.98
CA VAL A 111 3.54 1.60 -14.53
C VAL A 111 2.84 1.30 -13.21
N LEU A 112 2.35 0.06 -13.02
CA LEU A 112 1.66 -0.33 -11.78
C LEU A 112 2.64 -0.71 -10.64
N SER A 113 3.75 -1.37 -10.96
CA SER A 113 4.64 -1.90 -9.91
C SER A 113 5.56 -0.83 -9.31
N ALA A 114 5.93 0.20 -10.09
CA ALA A 114 6.88 1.21 -9.63
C ALA A 114 6.36 2.05 -8.43
N PRO A 115 5.12 2.58 -8.41
CA PRO A 115 4.59 3.32 -7.27
C PRO A 115 4.48 2.47 -6.00
N ILE A 116 4.03 1.21 -6.14
CA ILE A 116 3.90 0.28 -5.01
C ILE A 116 5.27 -0.03 -4.39
N THR A 117 6.29 -0.22 -5.23
CA THR A 117 7.65 -0.48 -4.73
C THR A 117 8.21 0.73 -3.99
N LYS A 118 8.01 1.95 -4.51
CA LYS A 118 8.40 3.19 -3.81
C LYS A 118 7.71 3.33 -2.45
N LEU A 119 6.41 3.06 -2.36
CA LEU A 119 5.69 3.04 -1.09
C LEU A 119 6.25 1.97 -0.15
N ALA A 120 6.55 0.77 -0.65
CA ALA A 120 7.14 -0.30 0.16
C ALA A 120 8.52 0.07 0.71
N ASP A 121 9.35 0.73 -0.10
CA ASP A 121 10.65 1.24 0.33
C ASP A 121 10.49 2.35 1.39
N ALA A 122 9.53 3.25 1.21
CA ALA A 122 9.23 4.31 2.18
C ALA A 122 8.69 3.76 3.51
N VAL A 123 7.85 2.72 3.48
CA VAL A 123 7.41 2.01 4.69
C VAL A 123 8.59 1.37 5.41
N GLN A 124 9.55 0.79 4.69
CA GLN A 124 10.77 0.27 5.31
C GLN A 124 11.64 1.37 5.93
N ALA A 125 11.72 2.54 5.30
CA ALA A 125 12.42 3.71 5.86
C ALA A 125 11.78 4.19 7.16
N ILE A 126 10.44 4.32 7.20
CA ILE A 126 9.70 4.62 8.43
C ILE A 126 9.95 3.55 9.51
N GLY A 127 9.91 2.27 9.14
CA GLY A 127 10.21 1.15 10.04
C GLY A 127 11.65 1.15 10.58
N ALA A 128 12.59 1.77 9.85
CA ALA A 128 13.97 1.98 10.28
C ALA A 128 14.16 3.25 11.13
N GLY A 129 13.10 4.05 11.32
CA GLY A 129 13.10 5.26 12.15
C GLY A 129 13.18 6.58 11.38
N ASP A 130 13.22 6.57 10.05
CA ASP A 130 13.15 7.80 9.25
C ASP A 130 11.70 8.23 9.01
N LEU A 131 11.18 9.06 9.92
CA LEU A 131 9.81 9.60 9.86
C LEU A 131 9.68 10.80 8.91
N SER A 132 10.80 11.34 8.41
CA SER A 132 10.81 12.47 7.48
C SER A 132 10.56 12.05 6.03
N THR A 133 10.60 10.74 5.76
CA THR A 133 10.35 10.17 4.43
C THR A 133 8.96 10.58 3.92
N ARG A 134 8.92 11.07 2.69
CA ARG A 134 7.70 11.37 1.94
C ARG A 134 7.74 10.73 0.57
N VAL A 135 6.58 10.30 0.10
CA VAL A 135 6.44 9.68 -1.22
C VAL A 135 5.80 10.70 -2.16
N ASP A 136 6.55 11.08 -3.18
CA ASP A 136 6.05 11.79 -4.36
C ASP A 136 6.21 10.87 -5.58
N ILE A 137 5.07 10.54 -6.17
CA ILE A 137 4.98 9.68 -7.35
C ILE A 137 4.42 10.44 -8.56
N GLY A 138 4.08 11.74 -8.45
CA GLY A 138 3.36 12.46 -9.50
C GLY A 138 1.92 11.95 -9.68
N GLU A 139 1.29 12.31 -10.80
CA GLU A 139 -0.09 11.90 -11.10
C GLU A 139 -0.17 10.44 -11.58
N HIS A 140 -0.93 9.62 -10.86
CA HIS A 140 -1.18 8.22 -11.21
C HIS A 140 -2.69 7.92 -11.27
N SER A 141 -3.09 6.66 -11.04
CA SER A 141 -4.51 6.36 -10.86
C SER A 141 -4.98 6.91 -9.51
N ARG A 142 -6.26 7.26 -9.42
CA ARG A 142 -6.87 7.82 -8.21
C ARG A 142 -6.56 6.98 -6.97
N GLU A 143 -6.61 5.67 -7.07
CA GLU A 143 -6.37 4.74 -5.97
C GLU A 143 -4.93 4.82 -5.44
N ILE A 144 -3.97 5.04 -6.33
CA ILE A 144 -2.55 5.15 -5.98
C ILE A 144 -2.25 6.52 -5.35
N ASP A 145 -2.89 7.57 -5.85
CA ASP A 145 -2.79 8.92 -5.30
C ASP A 145 -3.41 8.98 -3.89
N GLU A 146 -4.60 8.38 -3.70
CA GLU A 146 -5.26 8.26 -2.39
C GLU A 146 -4.40 7.48 -1.40
N LEU A 147 -3.79 6.37 -1.82
CA LEU A 147 -2.89 5.58 -0.97
C LEU A 147 -1.64 6.38 -0.58
N THR A 148 -1.07 7.14 -1.51
CA THR A 148 0.11 7.99 -1.26
C THR A 148 -0.22 9.13 -0.31
N ALA A 149 -1.38 9.77 -0.48
CA ALA A 149 -1.86 10.80 0.42
C ALA A 149 -2.08 10.24 1.84
N ALA A 150 -2.71 9.07 1.96
CA ALA A 150 -2.91 8.40 3.24
C ALA A 150 -1.58 8.03 3.92
N PHE A 151 -0.60 7.51 3.16
CA PHE A 151 0.74 7.22 3.65
C PHE A 151 1.45 8.48 4.16
N ASN A 152 1.48 9.55 3.35
CA ASN A 152 2.15 10.79 3.73
C ASN A 152 1.51 11.44 4.96
N LYS A 153 0.18 11.35 5.10
CA LYS A 153 -0.53 11.79 6.30
C LYS A 153 -0.09 10.99 7.53
N MET A 154 -0.10 9.66 7.45
CA MET A 154 0.37 8.79 8.53
C MET A 154 1.83 9.09 8.92
N ALA A 155 2.71 9.30 7.93
CA ALA A 155 4.11 9.65 8.17
C ALA A 155 4.24 11.00 8.92
N ALA A 156 3.46 12.01 8.53
CA ALA A 156 3.43 13.31 9.21
C ALA A 156 2.89 13.20 10.64
N ASP A 157 1.82 12.42 10.86
CA ASP A 157 1.26 12.19 12.19
C ASP A 157 2.27 11.49 13.11
N LEU A 158 3.03 10.51 12.59
CA LEU A 158 4.11 9.82 13.33
C LEU A 158 5.28 10.76 13.65
N GLU A 159 5.74 11.55 12.69
CA GLU A 159 6.80 12.53 12.90
C GLU A 159 6.42 13.54 13.98
N HIS A 160 5.21 14.10 13.89
CA HIS A 160 4.70 15.05 14.87
C HIS A 160 4.60 14.45 16.28
N ALA A 161 4.10 13.21 16.39
CA ALA A 161 4.05 12.49 17.67
C ALA A 161 5.46 12.26 18.25
N ALA A 162 6.44 11.92 17.41
CA ALA A 162 7.81 11.73 17.85
C ALA A 162 8.47 13.04 18.32
N GLU A 163 8.22 14.15 17.63
CA GLU A 163 8.66 15.49 18.03
C GLU A 163 8.06 15.90 19.37
N LEU A 164 6.74 15.75 19.53
CA LEU A 164 6.04 16.05 20.79
C LEU A 164 6.63 15.25 21.94
N ARG A 165 6.81 13.94 21.76
CA ARG A 165 7.44 13.06 22.75
C ARG A 165 8.84 13.53 23.12
N ASN A 166 9.67 13.91 22.15
CA ASN A 166 11.03 14.36 22.42
C ASN A 166 11.06 15.69 23.18
N ASN A 167 10.19 16.64 22.81
CA ASN A 167 10.06 17.92 23.49
C ASN A 167 9.60 17.72 24.94
N LEU A 168 8.56 16.90 25.17
CA LEU A 168 8.09 16.55 26.50
C LEU A 168 9.22 15.93 27.35
N MET A 169 9.98 14.98 26.81
CA MET A 169 11.10 14.38 27.55
C MET A 169 12.19 15.40 27.92
N ALA A 170 12.44 16.38 27.04
CA ALA A 170 13.38 17.46 27.30
C ALA A 170 12.86 18.39 28.42
N ASP A 171 11.61 18.82 28.32
CA ASP A 171 10.96 19.70 29.29
C ASP A 171 10.90 19.05 30.67
N VAL A 172 10.48 17.78 30.74
CA VAL A 172 10.50 16.97 31.96
C VAL A 172 11.88 16.91 32.59
N SER A 173 12.90 16.64 31.78
CA SER A 173 14.28 16.54 32.27
C SER A 173 14.73 17.86 32.88
N HIS A 174 14.27 18.99 32.33
CA HIS A 174 14.59 20.32 32.85
C HIS A 174 13.81 20.64 34.13
N GLU A 175 12.48 20.41 34.14
CA GLU A 175 11.60 20.68 35.27
C GLU A 175 11.91 19.82 36.49
N LEU A 176 12.40 18.59 36.31
CA LEU A 176 12.83 17.74 37.42
C LEU A 176 14.22 18.10 37.94
N ARG A 177 15.15 18.50 37.06
CA ARG A 177 16.55 18.79 37.44
C ARG A 177 16.64 19.91 38.47
N THR A 178 15.91 20.99 38.26
CA THR A 178 15.96 22.18 39.14
C THR A 178 15.55 21.86 40.59
N PRO A 179 14.34 21.35 40.88
CA PRO A 179 13.93 21.02 42.24
C PRO A 179 14.78 19.90 42.85
N LEU A 180 15.24 18.91 42.08
CA LEU A 180 16.15 17.88 42.58
C LEU A 180 17.50 18.46 43.01
N THR A 181 18.07 19.38 42.22
CA THR A 181 19.35 20.03 42.55
C THR A 181 19.24 20.88 43.82
N VAL A 182 18.11 21.58 43.99
CA VAL A 182 17.82 22.35 45.21
C VAL A 182 17.65 21.43 46.42
N LEU A 183 16.87 20.35 46.27
CA LEU A 183 16.67 19.36 47.32
C LEU A 183 18.00 18.72 47.76
N GLU A 184 18.82 18.30 46.80
CA GLU A 184 20.15 17.74 47.05
C GLU A 184 21.05 18.75 47.75
N GLY A 185 21.09 20.01 47.30
CA GLY A 185 21.89 21.08 47.91
C GLY A 185 21.51 21.37 49.35
N ASN A 186 20.20 21.43 49.66
CA ASN A 186 19.70 21.64 51.01
C ASN A 186 20.04 20.47 51.94
N LEU A 187 19.85 19.23 51.46
CA LEU A 187 20.22 18.03 52.22
C LEU A 187 21.73 17.96 52.45
N ARG A 188 22.54 18.34 51.45
CA ARG A 188 24.01 18.40 51.55
C ARG A 188 24.45 19.40 52.63
N ALA A 189 23.90 20.61 52.59
CA ALA A 189 24.23 21.67 53.55
C ALA A 189 23.85 21.29 54.99
N ALA A 190 22.74 20.58 55.17
CA ALA A 190 22.34 20.03 56.47
C ALA A 190 23.30 18.92 56.97
N LEU A 191 23.73 18.02 56.07
CA LEU A 191 24.71 16.97 56.38
C LEU A 191 26.09 17.55 56.74
N ASP A 192 26.49 18.63 56.07
CA ASP A 192 27.75 19.34 56.33
C ASP A 192 27.66 20.26 57.58
N HIS A 193 26.54 20.23 58.31
CA HIS A 193 26.25 21.04 59.51
C HIS A 193 26.43 22.55 59.27
N VAL A 194 26.19 23.00 58.04
CA VAL A 194 26.24 24.42 57.67
C VAL A 194 25.05 25.18 58.26
N TYR A 195 23.90 24.51 58.42
CA TYR A 195 22.76 24.95 59.23
C TYR A 195 22.00 23.73 59.79
N GLU A 196 21.28 23.88 60.90
CA GLU A 196 20.41 22.82 61.44
C GLU A 196 19.06 22.86 60.73
N LEU A 197 18.56 21.69 60.31
CA LEU A 197 17.21 21.55 59.78
C LEU A 197 16.20 21.75 60.92
N ASP A 198 15.57 22.92 60.97
CA ASP A 198 14.40 23.16 61.80
C ASP A 198 13.11 22.62 61.12
N ASP A 199 12.01 22.67 61.87
CA ASP A 199 10.70 22.19 61.41
C ASP A 199 10.23 22.91 60.13
N GLU A 200 10.61 24.18 59.94
CA GLU A 200 10.24 24.97 58.76
C GLU A 200 11.01 24.49 57.51
N GLN A 201 12.31 24.23 57.63
CA GLN A 201 13.10 23.70 56.52
C GLN A 201 12.72 22.27 56.17
N ILE A 202 12.37 21.44 57.15
CA ILE A 202 11.83 20.09 56.91
C ILE A 202 10.50 20.16 56.16
N ALA A 203 9.60 21.07 56.56
CA ALA A 203 8.32 21.29 55.87
C ALA A 203 8.54 21.73 54.41
N ASN A 204 9.50 22.62 54.16
CA ASN A 204 9.85 23.06 52.80
C ASN A 204 10.37 21.91 51.93
N LEU A 205 11.29 21.08 52.44
CA LEU A 205 11.79 19.89 51.72
C LEU A 205 10.67 18.87 51.45
N TYR A 206 9.74 18.73 52.38
CA TYR A 206 8.57 17.85 52.22
C TYR A 206 7.64 18.35 51.11
N GLU A 207 7.33 19.65 51.06
CA GLU A 207 6.51 20.23 49.98
C GLU A 207 7.19 20.11 48.60
N GLN A 208 8.51 20.33 48.52
CA GLN A 208 9.28 20.10 47.28
C GLN A 208 9.20 18.64 46.83
N THR A 209 9.29 17.69 47.75
CA THR A 209 9.15 16.25 47.46
C THR A 209 7.74 15.92 46.98
N ARG A 210 6.70 16.48 47.62
CA ARG A 210 5.31 16.31 47.18
C ARG A 210 5.08 16.87 45.79
N HIS A 211 5.69 18.01 45.46
CA HIS A 211 5.60 18.60 44.13
C HIS A 211 6.23 17.69 43.06
N LEU A 212 7.43 17.14 43.32
CA LEU A 212 8.07 16.17 42.44
C LEU A 212 7.19 14.92 42.22
N ILE A 213 6.55 14.40 43.28
CA ILE A 213 5.63 13.26 43.16
C ILE A 213 4.43 13.61 42.27
N ARG A 214 3.87 14.82 42.38
CA ARG A 214 2.76 15.27 41.50
C ARG A 214 3.22 15.31 40.04
N LEU A 215 4.35 15.95 39.74
CA LEU A 215 4.91 16.02 38.38
C LEU A 215 5.12 14.62 37.79
N VAL A 216 5.72 13.69 38.53
CA VAL A 216 5.93 12.32 38.04
C VAL A 216 4.61 11.61 37.73
N ASN A 217 3.57 11.82 38.53
CA ASN A 217 2.25 11.24 38.26
C ASN A 217 1.58 11.87 37.03
N GLU A 218 1.66 13.19 36.88
CA GLU A 218 1.15 13.91 35.71
C GLU A 218 1.82 13.41 34.41
N LEU A 219 3.13 13.16 34.45
CA LEU A 219 3.86 12.59 33.30
C LEU A 219 3.45 11.16 32.98
N ARG A 220 3.17 10.34 33.99
CA ARG A 220 2.63 9.00 33.78
C ARG A 220 1.25 9.06 33.13
N GLU A 221 0.39 9.98 33.57
CA GLU A 221 -0.94 10.17 32.98
C GLU A 221 -0.84 10.62 31.52
N LEU A 222 0.05 11.56 31.23
CA LEU A 222 0.31 12.03 29.87
C LEU A 222 0.82 10.89 28.97
N ALA A 223 1.79 10.10 29.43
CA ALA A 223 2.31 8.95 28.67
C ALA A 223 1.23 7.89 28.38
N LEU A 224 0.31 7.66 29.31
CA LEU A 224 -0.83 6.75 29.10
C LEU A 224 -1.84 7.32 28.10
N ALA A 225 -2.07 8.64 28.13
CA ALA A 225 -2.90 9.34 27.16
C ALA A 225 -2.34 9.25 25.73
N GLU A 226 -1.04 9.50 25.55
CA GLU A 226 -0.37 9.41 24.25
C GLU A 226 -0.42 8.00 23.65
N ALA A 227 -0.33 6.96 24.48
CA ALA A 227 -0.37 5.58 24.03
C ALA A 227 -1.79 5.11 23.61
N ALA A 228 -2.80 6.00 23.60
CA ALA A 228 -4.23 5.68 23.47
C ALA A 228 -4.68 4.58 24.45
N GLN A 229 -3.95 4.43 25.56
CA GLN A 229 -4.14 3.40 26.57
C GLN A 229 -4.73 3.99 27.84
N LEU A 230 -5.21 5.23 27.80
CA LEU A 230 -5.86 5.87 28.92
C LEU A 230 -7.26 5.25 29.07
N PRO A 231 -7.50 4.41 30.10
CA PRO A 231 -8.84 3.90 30.32
C PRO A 231 -9.74 5.09 30.68
N LEU A 232 -10.80 5.27 29.90
CA LEU A 232 -11.89 6.18 30.19
C LEU A 232 -13.03 5.36 30.78
N ASP A 233 -13.44 5.72 31.99
CA ASP A 233 -14.65 5.15 32.58
C ASP A 233 -15.86 5.98 32.13
N GLU A 234 -16.48 5.59 31.02
CA GLU A 234 -17.55 6.38 30.40
C GLU A 234 -18.93 6.14 31.04
N ASP A 235 -19.25 6.97 32.02
CA ASP A 235 -20.57 6.99 32.67
C ASP A 235 -21.39 8.24 32.29
N PRO A 236 -22.72 8.24 32.50
CA PRO A 236 -23.52 9.45 32.43
C PRO A 236 -23.09 10.48 33.49
N VAL A 237 -22.60 11.63 33.07
CA VAL A 237 -22.13 12.73 33.92
C VAL A 237 -23.08 13.92 33.82
N ASN A 238 -23.53 14.42 34.97
CA ASN A 238 -24.22 15.70 35.08
C ASN A 238 -23.18 16.84 35.13
N LEU A 239 -23.02 17.56 34.02
CA LEU A 239 -22.07 18.67 33.93
C LEU A 239 -22.43 19.84 34.85
N THR A 240 -23.71 20.09 35.09
CA THR A 240 -24.16 21.19 35.95
C THR A 240 -23.66 20.99 37.37
N ASP A 241 -23.86 19.79 37.93
CA ASP A 241 -23.38 19.45 39.28
C ASP A 241 -21.85 19.54 39.34
N LEU A 242 -21.16 19.01 38.32
CA LEU A 242 -19.71 19.00 38.29
C LEU A 242 -19.09 20.40 38.22
N ILE A 243 -19.69 21.31 37.45
CA ILE A 243 -19.26 22.71 37.35
C ILE A 243 -19.48 23.43 38.68
N HIS A 244 -20.65 23.28 39.30
CA HIS A 244 -20.93 23.90 40.60
C HIS A 244 -20.01 23.37 41.71
N GLU A 245 -19.76 22.06 41.76
CA GLU A 245 -18.80 21.45 42.68
C GLU A 245 -17.40 22.05 42.49
N THR A 246 -16.96 22.20 41.24
CA THR A 246 -15.62 22.74 40.96
C THR A 246 -15.52 24.22 41.32
N VAL A 247 -16.52 25.03 40.98
CA VAL A 247 -16.54 26.47 41.30
C VAL A 247 -16.53 26.70 42.81
N ALA A 248 -17.28 25.92 43.58
CA ALA A 248 -17.29 26.01 45.04
C ALA A 248 -15.92 25.73 45.68
N VAL A 249 -15.07 24.91 45.04
CA VAL A 249 -13.69 24.66 45.50
C VAL A 249 -12.80 25.89 45.30
N PHE A 250 -12.99 26.64 44.22
CA PHE A 250 -12.17 27.80 43.87
C PHE A 250 -12.70 29.14 44.41
N GLU A 251 -13.95 29.19 44.86
CA GLU A 251 -14.60 30.40 45.39
C GLU A 251 -13.78 31.09 46.51
N PRO A 252 -13.27 30.39 47.54
CA PRO A 252 -12.47 31.03 48.59
C PRO A 252 -11.17 31.65 48.07
N LEU A 253 -10.50 30.97 47.12
CA LEU A 253 -9.25 31.44 46.52
C LEU A 253 -9.50 32.64 45.60
N ALA A 254 -10.62 32.65 44.88
CA ALA A 254 -11.03 33.76 44.05
C ALA A 254 -11.36 35.00 44.91
N GLU A 255 -12.06 34.82 46.03
CA GLU A 255 -12.35 35.89 46.99
C GLU A 255 -11.07 36.48 47.60
N GLU A 256 -10.13 35.64 48.03
CA GLU A 256 -8.83 36.08 48.56
C GLU A 256 -8.06 36.94 47.54
N LYS A 257 -8.13 36.57 46.26
CA LYS A 257 -7.51 37.30 45.15
C LYS A 257 -8.35 38.47 44.62
N GLY A 258 -9.55 38.72 45.17
CA GLY A 258 -10.47 39.75 44.69
C GLY A 258 -11.01 39.51 43.28
N ILE A 259 -11.01 38.26 42.82
CA ILE A 259 -11.49 37.84 41.50
C ILE A 259 -12.96 37.44 41.61
N ARG A 260 -13.81 37.94 40.71
CA ARG A 260 -15.20 37.50 40.62
C ARG A 260 -15.30 36.23 39.77
N LEU A 261 -15.69 35.12 40.40
CA LEU A 261 -15.95 33.85 39.74
C LEU A 261 -17.46 33.63 39.61
N GLU A 262 -17.98 33.50 38.38
CA GLU A 262 -19.40 33.29 38.11
C GLU A 262 -19.62 32.04 37.25
N ALA A 263 -20.56 31.18 37.65
CA ALA A 263 -20.93 29.97 36.91
C ALA A 263 -22.28 30.16 36.21
N ALA A 264 -22.28 30.43 34.91
CA ALA A 264 -23.49 30.55 34.10
C ALA A 264 -23.82 29.22 33.39
N VAL A 265 -24.60 28.36 34.05
CA VAL A 265 -24.99 27.05 33.52
C VAL A 265 -26.51 26.99 33.31
N GLN A 266 -26.97 26.38 32.21
CA GLN A 266 -28.40 26.12 32.02
C GLN A 266 -28.88 25.07 33.04
N GLU A 267 -30.05 25.28 33.64
CA GLU A 267 -30.59 24.44 34.73
C GLU A 267 -30.81 22.97 34.35
N ARG A 268 -30.90 22.64 33.06
CA ARG A 268 -31.11 21.25 32.58
C ARG A 268 -30.27 20.96 31.34
N LEU A 269 -28.99 20.68 31.55
CA LEU A 269 -28.18 20.01 30.55
C LEU A 269 -28.50 18.51 30.57
N SER A 270 -28.61 17.91 29.39
CA SER A 270 -28.70 16.45 29.31
C SER A 270 -27.38 15.84 29.79
N PRO A 271 -27.41 14.71 30.54
CA PRO A 271 -26.19 14.03 30.95
C PRO A 271 -25.34 13.68 29.72
N VAL A 272 -24.03 13.94 29.83
CA VAL A 272 -23.07 13.57 28.78
C VAL A 272 -22.39 12.26 29.17
N ARG A 273 -22.04 11.42 28.20
CA ARG A 273 -21.19 10.26 28.49
C ARG A 273 -19.74 10.70 28.62
N GLY A 274 -19.09 10.38 29.71
CA GLY A 274 -17.69 10.69 29.93
C GLY A 274 -17.18 10.26 31.30
N ASP A 275 -15.88 10.42 31.52
CA ASP A 275 -15.24 10.12 32.80
C ASP A 275 -15.36 11.34 33.73
N ARG A 276 -16.17 11.20 34.80
CA ARG A 276 -16.42 12.28 35.77
C ARG A 276 -15.13 12.79 36.40
N SER A 277 -14.18 11.90 36.71
CA SER A 277 -12.95 12.29 37.40
C SER A 277 -12.06 13.12 36.47
N ARG A 278 -11.96 12.74 35.20
CA ARG A 278 -11.17 13.47 34.20
C ARG A 278 -11.79 14.80 33.82
N LEU A 279 -13.11 14.85 33.64
CA LEU A 279 -13.80 16.11 33.39
C LEU A 279 -13.60 17.10 34.55
N ARG A 280 -13.64 16.60 35.79
CA ARG A 280 -13.32 17.41 36.97
C ARG A 280 -11.89 17.93 36.95
N GLN A 281 -10.92 17.11 36.55
CA GLN A 281 -9.51 17.48 36.43
C GLN A 281 -9.32 18.58 35.38
N VAL A 282 -9.98 18.46 34.22
CA VAL A 282 -9.98 19.51 33.18
C VAL A 282 -10.53 20.82 33.74
N LEU A 283 -11.67 20.78 34.43
CA LEU A 283 -12.27 21.99 35.02
C LEU A 283 -11.38 22.61 36.10
N HIS A 284 -10.73 21.79 36.94
CA HIS A 284 -9.74 22.29 37.91
C HIS A 284 -8.56 22.97 37.22
N ASN A 285 -8.00 22.35 36.19
CA ASN A 285 -6.84 22.90 35.47
C ASN A 285 -7.17 24.20 34.73
N LEU A 286 -8.42 24.38 34.26
CA LEU A 286 -8.86 25.60 33.59
C LEU A 286 -9.11 26.77 34.56
N LEU A 287 -9.38 26.48 35.84
CA LEU A 287 -9.66 27.49 36.86
C LEU A 287 -8.46 27.83 37.77
N ALA A 288 -7.47 26.94 37.86
CA ALA A 288 -6.25 27.12 38.66
C ALA A 288 -5.35 28.25 38.14
#